data_AF-A0A1S8CQK7-F1
#
_entry.id   AF-A0A1S8CQK7-F1
#
_cell.length_a   1.000
_cell.length_b   1.000
_cell.length_c   1.000
_cell.angle_alpha   90.00
_cell.angle_beta   90.00
_cell.angle_gamma   90.00
#
_symmetry.space_group_name_H-M   'P 1'
#
loop_
_entity.id
_entity.type
_entity.pdbx_description
1 polymer ?
#
loop_
_entity_poly.entity_id
_entity_poly.type
_entity_poly.pdbx_seq_one_letter_code
_entity_poly.pdbx_strand_id
1 'polypeptide(L)'
;MSNGQKSFFMKSLAEHGQAAIDGNANLDGKGWPCHVTAVNGAIVTVMFDILPGDYNLPEVTIPVFGPEYIRYPIQVGDKGVTIPLSVSIRNVTGLGVGLPDLSTPPSLTALFFMPVGNINWEEVDPDQVTIYGPKGVLLQTTGKDSSVNIEPGKVTIKADHIYLNGIIHLNGQIVQDADQMPSGTTAKLIGPLIVENDTTAGNVSLIGHKHNVTNVEPGSATRTSEKPQ
;
A
#
# COMPACT_ATOMS: atom_id res chain seq x y z
N MET A 1 33.96 34.83 46.65
CA MET A 1 32.80 35.43 45.95
C MET A 1 32.22 36.54 46.79
N SER A 2 32.14 37.75 46.25
CA SER A 2 31.46 38.87 46.93
C SER A 2 29.94 38.65 46.96
N ASN A 3 29.23 39.30 47.89
CA ASN A 3 27.77 39.21 47.98
C ASN A 3 27.07 39.65 46.68
N GLY A 4 27.68 40.56 45.92
CA GLY A 4 27.20 40.94 44.58
C GLY A 4 27.24 39.78 43.57
N GLN A 5 28.34 39.03 43.52
CA GLN A 5 28.49 37.88 42.60
C GLN A 5 27.51 36.74 42.91
N LYS A 6 27.20 36.51 44.19
CA LYS A 6 26.19 35.51 44.60
C LYS A 6 24.78 35.91 44.18
N SER A 7 24.44 37.20 44.27
CA SER A 7 23.14 37.74 43.84
C SER A 7 22.95 37.61 42.33
N PHE A 8 23.97 37.92 41.54
CA PHE A 8 23.93 37.73 40.08
C PHE A 8 23.80 36.26 39.68
N PHE A 9 24.52 35.36 40.33
CA PHE A 9 24.43 33.92 40.05
C PHE A 9 23.05 33.33 40.39
N MET A 10 22.48 33.70 41.54
CA MET A 10 21.14 33.26 41.93
C MET A 10 20.06 33.80 41.00
N LYS A 11 20.21 35.05 40.55
CA LYS A 11 19.31 35.67 39.56
C LYS A 11 19.43 35.00 38.20
N SER A 12 20.64 34.76 37.69
CA SER A 12 20.83 34.07 36.41
C SER A 12 20.35 32.62 36.43
N LEU A 13 20.47 31.92 37.58
CA LEU A 13 19.96 30.56 37.73
C LEU A 13 18.42 30.54 37.77
N ALA A 14 17.81 31.51 38.45
CA ALA A 14 16.35 31.66 38.46
C ALA A 14 15.80 32.04 37.07
N GLU A 15 16.48 32.94 36.36
CA GLU A 15 16.14 33.32 34.97
C GLU A 15 16.31 32.14 34.01
N HIS A 16 17.37 31.33 34.16
CA HIS A 16 17.55 30.10 33.38
C HIS A 16 16.48 29.05 33.72
N GLY A 17 16.12 28.89 34.99
CA GLY A 17 15.04 28.01 35.42
C GLY A 17 13.69 28.42 34.84
N GLN A 18 13.37 29.71 34.86
CA GLN A 18 12.15 30.25 34.27
C GLN A 18 12.14 30.09 32.75
N ALA A 19 13.25 30.37 32.07
CA ALA A 19 13.38 30.16 30.63
C ALA A 19 13.22 28.68 30.23
N ALA A 20 13.72 27.75 31.04
CA ALA A 20 13.52 26.31 30.81
C ALA A 20 12.05 25.88 31.03
N ILE A 21 11.38 26.44 32.03
CA ILE A 21 9.95 26.20 32.29
C ILE A 21 9.10 26.75 31.14
N ASP A 22 9.36 27.99 30.72
CA ASP A 22 8.63 28.65 29.63
C ASP A 22 8.90 27.94 28.29
N GLY A 23 10.13 27.47 28.07
CA GLY A 23 10.49 26.65 26.91
C GLY A 23 9.72 25.33 26.88
N ASN A 24 9.70 24.58 27.98
CA ASN A 24 8.95 23.32 28.06
C ASN A 24 7.44 23.53 27.93
N ALA A 25 6.87 24.56 28.56
CA ALA A 25 5.45 24.90 28.43
C ALA A 25 5.07 25.28 26.99
N ASN A 26 5.99 25.86 26.23
CA ASN A 26 5.77 26.18 24.82
C ASN A 26 5.82 24.96 23.89
N LEU A 27 6.48 23.88 24.31
CA LEU A 27 6.60 22.63 23.54
C LEU A 27 5.55 21.59 23.95
N ASP A 28 5.03 21.68 25.16
CA ASP A 28 4.10 20.71 25.72
C ASP A 28 2.74 20.71 25.00
N GLY A 29 2.22 19.52 24.75
CA GLY A 29 0.87 19.30 24.21
C GLY A 29 0.59 19.84 22.80
N LYS A 30 1.60 20.22 22.01
CA LYS A 30 1.39 20.76 20.65
C LYS A 30 1.65 19.74 19.55
N GLY A 31 0.73 19.68 18.59
CA GLY A 31 0.93 19.02 17.32
C GLY A 31 1.57 19.99 16.33
N TRP A 32 2.70 19.60 15.76
CA TRP A 32 3.49 20.46 14.88
C TRP A 32 3.50 19.95 13.44
N PRO A 33 3.48 20.86 12.44
CA PRO A 33 3.78 20.52 11.05
C PRO A 33 5.18 19.90 10.93
N CYS A 34 5.31 18.90 10.09
CA CYS A 34 6.57 18.19 9.90
C CYS A 34 6.65 17.50 8.53
N HIS A 35 7.85 17.10 8.16
CA HIS A 35 8.11 16.21 7.04
C HIS A 35 8.94 15.01 7.47
N VAL A 36 8.82 13.91 6.74
CA VAL A 36 9.52 12.66 7.00
C VAL A 36 10.96 12.74 6.49
N THR A 37 11.93 12.40 7.35
CA THR A 37 13.38 12.35 7.02
C THR A 37 13.90 10.91 6.87
N ALA A 38 13.26 9.94 7.54
CA ALA A 38 13.55 8.52 7.39
C ALA A 38 12.30 7.65 7.56
N VAL A 39 12.26 6.50 6.89
CA VAL A 39 11.15 5.53 6.94
C VAL A 39 11.69 4.15 7.28
N ASN A 40 11.09 3.50 8.28
CA ASN A 40 11.32 2.09 8.61
C ASN A 40 9.97 1.40 8.88
N GLY A 41 9.38 0.84 7.83
CA GLY A 41 8.05 0.22 7.91
C GLY A 41 6.99 1.22 8.34
N ALA A 42 6.33 0.97 9.48
CA ALA A 42 5.31 1.85 10.05
C ALA A 42 5.87 2.88 11.05
N ILE A 43 7.20 2.95 11.20
CA ILE A 43 7.89 3.92 12.05
C ILE A 43 8.63 4.91 11.15
N VAL A 44 8.47 6.20 11.42
CA VAL A 44 9.11 7.28 10.67
C VAL A 44 9.91 8.17 11.60
N THR A 45 10.98 8.77 11.06
CA THR A 45 11.64 9.92 11.68
C THR A 45 11.16 11.17 10.98
N VAL A 46 10.77 12.18 11.76
CA VAL A 46 10.25 13.45 11.24
C VAL A 46 11.09 14.62 11.73
N MET A 47 11.18 15.64 10.87
CA MET A 47 11.72 16.96 11.20
C MET A 47 10.58 17.98 11.20
N PHE A 48 10.58 18.88 12.18
CA PHE A 48 9.52 19.87 12.34
C PHE A 48 9.71 21.08 11.41
N ASP A 49 8.64 21.42 10.69
CA ASP A 49 8.58 22.55 9.75
C ASP A 49 8.02 23.80 10.45
N ILE A 50 8.72 24.26 11.47
CA ILE A 50 8.38 25.48 12.19
C ILE A 50 9.43 26.56 11.90
N LEU A 51 9.02 27.84 11.97
CA LEU A 51 9.95 28.95 11.80
C LEU A 51 11.09 28.80 12.82
N PRO A 52 12.35 29.07 12.41
CA PRO A 52 13.48 29.07 13.32
C PRO A 52 13.25 30.17 14.37
N GLY A 53 12.77 29.77 15.54
CA GLY A 53 12.83 30.56 16.76
C GLY A 53 14.14 30.27 17.50
N ASP A 54 14.16 30.57 18.79
CA ASP A 54 15.31 30.26 19.67
C ASP A 54 15.51 28.75 19.94
N TYR A 55 14.68 27.88 19.34
CA TYR A 55 14.62 26.45 19.60
C TYR A 55 14.89 25.64 18.33
N ASN A 56 15.99 24.87 18.32
CA ASN A 56 16.22 23.81 17.35
C ASN A 56 15.57 22.53 17.87
N LEU A 57 14.44 22.13 17.28
CA LEU A 57 13.80 20.87 17.64
C LEU A 57 14.56 19.70 17.00
N PRO A 58 14.85 18.63 17.77
CA PRO A 58 15.48 17.45 17.21
C PRO A 58 14.50 16.71 16.29
N GLU A 59 15.05 15.91 15.38
CA GLU A 59 14.27 14.89 14.70
C GLU A 59 13.74 13.85 15.69
N VAL A 60 12.54 13.35 15.44
CA VAL A 60 11.88 12.39 16.34
C VAL A 60 11.37 11.17 15.60
N THR A 61 11.65 10.00 16.15
CA THR A 61 11.20 8.71 15.63
C THR A 61 9.88 8.31 16.28
N ILE A 62 8.81 8.25 15.49
CA ILE A 62 7.43 8.11 15.94
C ILE A 62 6.65 7.17 14.99
N PRO A 63 5.58 6.51 15.46
CA PRO A 63 4.74 5.67 14.60
C PRO A 63 3.92 6.52 13.62
N VAL A 64 3.61 5.95 12.46
CA VAL A 64 2.60 6.47 11.54
C VAL A 64 1.21 6.06 12.04
N PHE A 65 0.24 6.97 12.03
CA PHE A 65 -1.16 6.66 12.27
C PHE A 65 -1.69 5.70 11.20
N GLY A 66 -2.42 4.68 11.60
CA GLY A 66 -3.10 3.77 10.67
C GLY A 66 -3.28 2.37 11.23
N PRO A 67 -4.21 1.58 10.67
CA PRO A 67 -4.36 0.19 11.04
C PRO A 67 -3.24 -0.68 10.44
N GLU A 68 -3.03 -1.88 11.00
CA GLU A 68 -2.04 -2.83 10.48
C GLU A 68 -2.33 -3.28 9.04
N TYR A 69 -3.60 -3.34 8.66
CA TYR A 69 -4.05 -3.92 7.40
C TYR A 69 -4.20 -2.91 6.24
N ILE A 70 -3.96 -1.62 6.51
CA ILE A 70 -3.90 -0.57 5.48
C ILE A 70 -2.58 0.18 5.69
N ARG A 71 -1.59 -0.14 4.87
CA ARG A 71 -0.24 0.44 4.98
C ARG A 71 -0.09 1.58 3.99
N TYR A 72 0.13 2.78 4.51
CA TYR A 72 0.47 3.94 3.69
C TYR A 72 1.89 3.80 3.14
N PRO A 73 2.11 4.04 1.83
CA PRO A 73 3.44 3.96 1.24
C PRO A 73 4.26 5.22 1.53
N ILE A 74 4.41 5.59 2.81
CA ILE A 74 5.09 6.82 3.25
C ILE A 74 6.52 6.87 2.71
N GLN A 75 6.90 8.02 2.15
CA GLN A 75 8.22 8.30 1.61
C GLN A 75 8.93 9.42 2.38
N VAL A 76 10.27 9.49 2.23
CA VAL A 76 11.03 10.65 2.69
C VAL A 76 10.56 11.90 1.94
N GLY A 77 10.30 12.97 2.69
CA GLY A 77 9.72 14.21 2.19
C GLY A 77 8.20 14.32 2.31
N ASP A 78 7.50 13.23 2.65
CA ASP A 78 6.06 13.28 2.89
C ASP A 78 5.75 14.23 4.04
N LYS A 79 4.70 15.04 3.85
CA LYS A 79 4.30 16.09 4.77
C LYS A 79 3.11 15.64 5.62
N GLY A 80 3.07 16.14 6.84
CA GLY A 80 1.95 15.89 7.73
C GLY A 80 2.07 16.68 9.02
N VAL A 81 1.39 16.19 10.04
CA VAL A 81 1.41 16.75 11.38
C VAL A 81 1.74 15.67 12.39
N THR A 82 2.41 16.07 13.45
CA THR A 82 2.49 15.26 14.67
C THR A 82 1.25 15.49 15.52
N ILE A 83 0.71 14.44 16.11
CA ILE A 83 -0.40 14.53 17.06
C ILE A 83 0.09 14.10 18.44
N PRO A 84 0.01 14.99 19.44
CA PRO A 84 0.42 14.68 20.80
C PRO A 84 -0.65 13.90 21.55
N LEU A 85 -0.20 13.03 22.45
CA LEU A 85 -1.04 12.25 23.34
C LEU A 85 -0.71 12.57 24.80
N SER A 86 -1.73 12.50 25.66
CA SER A 86 -1.59 12.81 27.09
C SER A 86 -0.84 11.75 27.88
N VAL A 87 -0.62 10.56 27.32
CA VAL A 87 0.12 9.45 27.93
C VAL A 87 1.03 8.79 26.91
N SER A 88 2.12 8.16 27.38
CA SER A 88 3.08 7.50 26.51
C SER A 88 2.47 6.35 25.71
N ILE A 89 2.74 6.31 24.41
CA ILE A 89 2.36 5.19 23.52
C ILE A 89 3.53 4.31 23.11
N ARG A 90 4.73 4.57 23.65
CA ARG A 90 5.97 3.90 23.22
C ARG A 90 5.93 2.38 23.42
N ASN A 91 5.22 1.91 24.44
CA ASN A 91 5.08 0.47 24.66
C ASN A 91 4.15 -0.20 23.64
N VAL A 92 3.02 0.43 23.32
CA VAL A 92 2.05 -0.09 22.33
C VAL A 92 2.68 -0.12 20.93
N THR A 93 3.58 0.81 20.63
CA THR A 93 4.23 0.92 19.31
C THR A 93 5.55 0.14 19.22
N GLY A 94 6.01 -0.47 20.31
CA GLY A 94 7.30 -1.16 20.37
C GLY A 94 8.53 -0.24 20.37
N LEU A 95 8.34 1.08 20.47
CA LEU A 95 9.43 2.07 20.55
C LEU A 95 10.01 2.22 21.97
N GLY A 96 9.47 1.54 22.96
CA GLY A 96 9.94 1.59 24.35
C GLY A 96 9.42 0.43 25.20
N VAL A 97 9.97 0.31 26.40
CA VAL A 97 9.62 -0.70 27.40
C VAL A 97 8.92 -0.03 28.59
N GLY A 98 7.87 -0.65 29.13
CA GLY A 98 7.13 -0.14 30.30
C GLY A 98 5.73 0.38 30.00
N LEU A 99 4.76 0.02 30.84
CA LEU A 99 3.39 0.50 30.72
C LEU A 99 3.31 2.00 31.01
N PRO A 100 2.46 2.75 30.27
CA PRO A 100 2.25 4.15 30.59
C PRO A 100 1.58 4.32 31.96
N ASP A 101 2.04 5.31 32.71
CA ASP A 101 1.32 5.84 33.87
C ASP A 101 0.55 7.11 33.48
N LEU A 102 -0.09 7.76 34.45
CA LEU A 102 -0.79 9.03 34.26
C LEU A 102 0.13 10.25 34.31
N SER A 103 1.45 10.06 34.27
CA SER A 103 2.39 11.19 34.23
C SER A 103 2.40 11.83 32.84
N THR A 104 2.54 13.15 32.81
CA THR A 104 2.68 13.89 31.56
C THR A 104 3.98 13.44 30.86
N PRO A 105 3.91 12.92 29.63
CA PRO A 105 5.10 12.53 28.88
C PRO A 105 6.02 13.73 28.65
N PRO A 106 7.35 13.53 28.59
CA PRO A 106 8.25 14.59 28.15
C PRO A 106 7.86 15.10 26.76
N SER A 107 8.08 16.39 26.50
CA SER A 107 7.77 17.01 25.22
C SER A 107 8.33 16.20 24.05
N LEU A 108 7.54 16.10 22.97
CA LEU A 108 7.89 15.38 21.74
C LEU A 108 8.05 13.85 21.84
N THR A 109 7.69 13.21 22.97
CA THR A 109 7.87 11.75 23.13
C THR A 109 6.61 10.90 22.93
N ALA A 110 5.43 11.47 23.16
CA ALA A 110 4.14 10.81 23.00
C ALA A 110 3.42 11.35 21.75
N LEU A 111 4.00 11.08 20.58
CA LEU A 111 3.52 11.58 19.29
C LEU A 111 3.26 10.41 18.32
N PHE A 112 2.37 10.63 17.37
CA PHE A 112 2.32 9.87 16.12
C PHE A 112 2.26 10.82 14.92
N PHE A 113 2.73 10.34 13.77
CA PHE A 113 2.68 11.07 12.51
C PHE A 113 1.36 10.80 11.79
N MET A 114 0.66 11.85 11.38
CA MET A 114 -0.54 11.76 10.56
C MET A 114 -0.28 12.48 9.23
N PRO A 115 -0.30 11.76 8.09
CA PRO A 115 -0.27 12.38 6.77
C PRO A 115 -1.44 13.36 6.61
N VAL A 116 -1.20 14.50 5.96
CA VAL A 116 -2.24 15.50 5.70
C VAL A 116 -2.26 15.81 4.22
N GLY A 117 -3.47 15.98 3.66
CA GLY A 117 -3.66 16.36 2.27
C GLY A 117 -2.83 17.58 1.88
N ASN A 118 -2.26 17.54 0.68
CA ASN A 118 -1.43 18.61 0.13
C ASN A 118 -2.06 19.16 -1.15
N ILE A 119 -1.90 20.46 -1.39
CA ILE A 119 -2.37 21.12 -2.63
C ILE A 119 -1.73 20.54 -3.90
N ASN A 120 -0.59 19.85 -3.77
CA ASN A 120 0.11 19.20 -4.86
C ASN A 120 -0.36 17.75 -5.09
N TRP A 121 -1.31 17.24 -4.31
CA TRP A 121 -1.93 15.95 -4.59
C TRP A 121 -2.76 16.06 -5.85
N GLU A 122 -2.73 15.01 -6.68
CA GLU A 122 -3.51 14.97 -7.90
C GLU A 122 -5.00 14.96 -7.58
N GLU A 123 -5.77 15.74 -8.34
CA GLU A 123 -7.22 15.70 -8.27
C GLU A 123 -7.72 14.33 -8.74
N VAL A 124 -8.66 13.77 -7.99
CA VAL A 124 -9.32 12.50 -8.31
C VAL A 124 -10.82 12.74 -8.42
N ASP A 125 -11.52 11.80 -9.07
CA ASP A 125 -12.98 11.86 -9.19
C ASP A 125 -13.63 11.94 -7.80
N PRO A 126 -14.42 13.00 -7.50
CA PRO A 126 -15.02 13.19 -6.18
C PRO A 126 -16.10 12.15 -5.85
N ASP A 127 -16.66 11.47 -6.84
CA ASP A 127 -17.70 10.45 -6.66
C ASP A 127 -17.12 9.03 -6.53
N GLN A 128 -15.78 8.89 -6.56
CA GLN A 128 -15.11 7.59 -6.50
C GLN A 128 -14.05 7.52 -5.39
N VAL A 129 -14.01 6.37 -4.70
CA VAL A 129 -12.88 6.05 -3.82
C VAL A 129 -11.69 5.68 -4.69
N THR A 130 -10.64 6.51 -4.65
CA THR A 130 -9.41 6.27 -5.40
C THR A 130 -8.30 5.81 -4.45
N ILE A 131 -7.75 4.61 -4.69
CA ILE A 131 -6.61 4.05 -3.95
C ILE A 131 -5.45 3.90 -4.94
N TYR A 132 -4.34 4.57 -4.65
CA TYR A 132 -3.14 4.52 -5.48
C TYR A 132 -1.88 4.69 -4.64
N GLY A 133 -0.73 4.35 -5.22
CA GLY A 133 0.59 4.60 -4.66
C GLY A 133 1.62 4.71 -5.78
N PRO A 134 2.85 5.17 -5.49
CA PRO A 134 3.88 5.43 -6.52
C PRO A 134 4.22 4.22 -7.42
N LYS A 135 3.99 2.99 -6.93
CA LYS A 135 4.20 1.74 -7.67
C LYS A 135 2.91 0.96 -7.92
N GLY A 136 1.75 1.55 -7.59
CA GLY A 136 0.44 0.90 -7.63
C GLY A 136 -0.01 0.35 -6.27
N VAL A 137 -0.86 -0.68 -6.29
CA VAL A 137 -1.59 -1.20 -5.11
C VAL A 137 -1.51 -2.71 -5.03
N LEU A 138 -1.20 -3.23 -3.84
CA LEU A 138 -1.19 -4.66 -3.54
C LEU A 138 -2.22 -5.00 -2.46
N LEU A 139 -3.21 -5.82 -2.83
CA LEU A 139 -4.17 -6.44 -1.92
C LEU A 139 -3.79 -7.91 -1.77
N GLN A 140 -3.55 -8.39 -0.56
CA GLN A 140 -3.10 -9.78 -0.34
C GLN A 140 -3.51 -10.31 1.04
N THR A 141 -3.60 -11.64 1.15
CA THR A 141 -3.71 -12.33 2.43
C THR A 141 -2.40 -12.23 3.22
N THR A 142 -2.46 -12.43 4.55
CA THR A 142 -1.26 -12.48 5.41
C THR A 142 -0.26 -13.54 4.93
N GLY A 143 -0.75 -14.68 4.43
CA GLY A 143 0.06 -15.77 3.88
C GLY A 143 0.61 -15.54 2.47
N LYS A 144 0.15 -14.48 1.76
CA LYS A 144 0.53 -14.13 0.37
C LYS A 144 0.23 -15.23 -0.66
N ASP A 145 -0.65 -16.15 -0.30
CA ASP A 145 -1.17 -17.21 -1.16
C ASP A 145 -2.15 -16.65 -2.19
N SER A 146 -2.93 -15.63 -1.81
CA SER A 146 -3.85 -14.92 -2.70
C SER A 146 -3.56 -13.42 -2.75
N SER A 147 -3.58 -12.83 -3.96
CA SER A 147 -3.33 -11.40 -4.14
C SER A 147 -3.94 -10.80 -5.43
N VAL A 148 -4.26 -9.52 -5.38
CA VAL A 148 -4.49 -8.64 -6.53
C VAL A 148 -3.44 -7.55 -6.51
N ASN A 149 -2.57 -7.53 -7.53
CA ASN A 149 -1.53 -6.52 -7.68
C ASN A 149 -1.82 -5.64 -8.89
N ILE A 150 -1.93 -4.34 -8.67
CA ILE A 150 -2.13 -3.32 -9.71
C ILE A 150 -0.80 -2.57 -9.84
N GLU A 151 -0.20 -2.62 -11.03
CA GLU A 151 1.07 -1.99 -11.37
C GLU A 151 0.91 -1.20 -12.69
N PRO A 152 1.83 -0.27 -13.02
CA PRO A 152 1.78 0.44 -14.29
C PRO A 152 1.66 -0.53 -15.48
N GLY A 153 0.53 -0.48 -16.19
CA GLY A 153 0.26 -1.31 -17.37
C GLY A 153 -0.10 -2.77 -17.11
N LYS A 154 -0.25 -3.21 -15.84
CA LYS A 154 -0.51 -4.62 -15.53
C LYS A 154 -1.38 -4.80 -14.29
N VAL A 155 -2.33 -5.73 -14.36
CA VAL A 155 -3.05 -6.26 -13.21
C VAL A 155 -2.78 -7.75 -13.10
N THR A 156 -2.34 -8.21 -11.94
CA THR A 156 -2.06 -9.62 -11.66
C THR A 156 -3.01 -10.13 -10.57
N ILE A 157 -3.76 -11.19 -10.86
CA ILE A 157 -4.59 -11.91 -9.89
C ILE A 157 -3.95 -13.27 -9.66
N LYS A 158 -3.54 -13.55 -8.41
CA LYS A 158 -2.94 -14.81 -7.98
C LYS A 158 -3.85 -15.45 -6.94
N ALA A 159 -4.27 -16.69 -7.19
CA ALA A 159 -4.98 -17.56 -6.25
C ALA A 159 -5.05 -18.98 -6.81
N ASP A 160 -5.28 -19.99 -5.96
CA ASP A 160 -5.55 -21.38 -6.40
C ASP A 160 -6.90 -21.49 -7.13
N HIS A 161 -7.87 -20.68 -6.73
CA HIS A 161 -9.19 -20.62 -7.33
C HIS A 161 -9.58 -19.16 -7.59
N ILE A 162 -10.02 -18.87 -8.83
CA ILE A 162 -10.59 -17.59 -9.22
C ILE A 162 -12.03 -17.83 -9.66
N TYR A 163 -12.99 -17.29 -8.91
CA TYR A 163 -14.41 -17.39 -9.22
C TYR A 163 -14.89 -16.10 -9.92
N LEU A 164 -15.43 -16.23 -11.14
CA LEU A 164 -15.99 -15.13 -11.92
C LEU A 164 -17.46 -15.39 -12.18
N ASN A 165 -18.34 -14.68 -11.47
CA ASN A 165 -19.80 -14.84 -11.56
C ASN A 165 -20.40 -13.69 -12.38
N GLY A 166 -20.71 -13.95 -13.65
CA GLY A 166 -21.32 -12.95 -14.55
C GLY A 166 -20.87 -13.10 -16.00
N ILE A 167 -21.17 -12.09 -16.82
CA ILE A 167 -20.68 -11.99 -18.20
C ILE A 167 -19.23 -11.50 -18.16
N ILE A 168 -18.32 -12.22 -18.83
CA ILE A 168 -16.91 -11.86 -18.93
C ILE A 168 -16.65 -11.33 -20.35
N HIS A 169 -16.29 -10.05 -20.46
CA HIS A 169 -15.84 -9.45 -21.71
C HIS A 169 -14.31 -9.49 -21.78
N LEU A 170 -13.76 -10.20 -22.78
CA LEU A 170 -12.32 -10.31 -23.02
C LEU A 170 -11.99 -9.74 -24.40
N ASN A 171 -11.53 -8.48 -24.44
CA ASN A 171 -11.28 -7.74 -25.68
C ASN A 171 -9.83 -7.84 -26.18
N GLY A 172 -9.07 -8.82 -25.67
CA GLY A 172 -7.67 -9.05 -26.00
C GLY A 172 -7.38 -10.53 -26.21
N GLN A 173 -6.12 -10.85 -26.52
CA GLN A 173 -5.68 -12.23 -26.65
C GLN A 173 -5.70 -12.95 -25.31
N ILE A 174 -6.18 -14.20 -25.30
CA ILE A 174 -6.07 -15.11 -24.17
C ILE A 174 -4.82 -15.96 -24.39
N VAL A 175 -3.86 -15.87 -23.47
CA VAL A 175 -2.57 -16.58 -23.53
C VAL A 175 -2.36 -17.47 -22.32
N GLN A 176 -1.58 -18.53 -22.51
CA GLN A 176 -1.03 -19.35 -21.42
C GLN A 176 0.49 -19.32 -21.51
N ASP A 177 1.12 -18.64 -20.57
CA ASP A 177 2.57 -18.46 -20.54
C ASP A 177 3.25 -19.74 -20.01
N ALA A 178 3.92 -20.46 -20.92
CA ALA A 178 4.46 -21.79 -20.64
C ALA A 178 5.54 -21.79 -19.53
N ASP A 179 6.28 -20.70 -19.37
CA ASP A 179 7.29 -20.50 -18.32
C ASP A 179 6.68 -20.29 -16.93
N GLN A 180 5.41 -19.88 -16.87
CA GLN A 180 4.64 -19.69 -15.63
C GLN A 180 3.85 -20.93 -15.23
N MET A 181 3.84 -21.96 -16.09
CA MET A 181 3.11 -23.20 -15.88
C MET A 181 4.02 -24.28 -15.28
N PRO A 182 3.65 -24.91 -14.14
CA PRO A 182 4.33 -26.10 -13.66
C PRO A 182 4.39 -27.16 -14.77
N SER A 183 5.53 -27.81 -14.94
CA SER A 183 5.72 -28.82 -15.99
C SER A 183 4.58 -29.84 -16.03
N GLY A 184 3.99 -30.04 -17.22
CA GLY A 184 2.91 -31.00 -17.43
C GLY A 184 1.50 -30.50 -17.06
N THR A 185 1.31 -29.21 -16.74
CA THR A 185 -0.05 -28.66 -16.59
C THR A 185 -0.77 -28.55 -17.94
N THR A 186 -2.07 -28.83 -17.93
CA THR A 186 -2.95 -28.74 -19.10
C THR A 186 -4.18 -27.93 -18.72
N ALA A 187 -4.58 -26.98 -19.57
CA ALA A 187 -5.85 -26.28 -19.41
C ALA A 187 -7.01 -27.28 -19.59
N LYS A 188 -7.93 -27.32 -18.64
CA LYS A 188 -9.15 -28.14 -18.75
C LYS A 188 -10.37 -27.25 -18.66
N LEU A 189 -11.28 -27.40 -19.62
CA LEU A 189 -12.63 -26.87 -19.55
C LEU A 189 -13.56 -28.05 -19.21
N ILE A 190 -14.28 -27.97 -18.11
CA ILE A 190 -15.23 -29.00 -17.69
C ILE A 190 -16.64 -28.48 -17.91
N GLY A 191 -17.40 -29.18 -18.75
CA GLY A 191 -18.77 -28.81 -19.13
C GLY A 191 -18.87 -28.33 -20.58
N PRO A 192 -20.10 -28.00 -21.04
CA PRO A 192 -20.32 -27.52 -22.39
C PRO A 192 -19.78 -26.09 -22.54
N LEU A 193 -18.89 -25.89 -23.51
CA LEU A 193 -18.62 -24.56 -24.06
C LEU A 193 -19.59 -24.34 -25.22
N ILE A 194 -20.56 -23.44 -25.04
CA ILE A 194 -21.48 -23.06 -26.11
C ILE A 194 -20.82 -21.93 -26.90
N VAL A 195 -20.52 -22.21 -28.17
CA VAL A 195 -20.03 -21.21 -29.11
C VAL A 195 -21.15 -20.97 -30.12
N GLU A 196 -21.68 -19.75 -30.15
CA GLU A 196 -22.85 -19.42 -30.99
C GLU A 196 -22.54 -19.43 -32.48
N ASN A 197 -21.28 -19.15 -32.84
CA ASN A 197 -20.82 -19.12 -34.22
C ASN A 197 -19.86 -20.30 -34.46
N ASP A 198 -18.65 -20.02 -34.91
CA ASP A 198 -17.64 -21.03 -35.20
C ASP A 198 -16.48 -20.96 -34.20
N THR A 199 -15.84 -22.11 -33.99
CA THR A 199 -14.53 -22.18 -33.33
C THR A 199 -13.49 -22.50 -34.38
N THR A 200 -12.45 -21.67 -34.50
CA THR A 200 -11.33 -21.96 -35.40
C THR A 200 -10.10 -22.38 -34.61
N ALA A 201 -9.47 -23.48 -35.01
CA ALA A 201 -8.21 -23.95 -34.43
C ALA A 201 -7.19 -24.14 -35.56
N GLY A 202 -6.08 -23.39 -35.54
CA GLY A 202 -5.10 -23.42 -36.63
C GLY A 202 -5.69 -23.04 -38.00
N ASN A 203 -6.60 -22.06 -38.03
CA ASN A 203 -7.38 -21.66 -39.20
C ASN A 203 -8.37 -22.72 -39.74
N VAL A 204 -8.62 -23.80 -38.98
CA VAL A 204 -9.61 -24.83 -39.33
C VAL A 204 -10.90 -24.56 -38.57
N SER A 205 -11.98 -24.32 -39.31
CA SER A 205 -13.35 -24.14 -38.80
C SER A 205 -13.92 -25.42 -38.22
N LEU A 206 -14.43 -25.39 -36.99
CA LEU A 206 -15.08 -26.56 -36.38
C LEU A 206 -16.34 -26.95 -37.17
N ILE A 207 -17.16 -25.97 -37.58
CA ILE A 207 -18.43 -26.24 -38.28
C ILE A 207 -18.28 -26.44 -39.80
N GLY A 208 -17.19 -25.93 -40.39
CA GLY A 208 -17.01 -25.84 -41.85
C GLY A 208 -15.86 -26.65 -42.43
N HIS A 209 -15.03 -27.32 -41.61
CA HIS A 209 -13.92 -28.11 -42.13
C HIS A 209 -14.38 -29.32 -42.96
N LYS A 210 -13.49 -29.75 -43.86
CA LYS A 210 -13.67 -30.93 -44.71
C LYS A 210 -12.53 -31.90 -44.48
N HIS A 211 -12.79 -33.16 -44.71
CA HIS A 211 -11.78 -34.20 -44.72
C HIS A 211 -11.50 -34.65 -46.15
N ASN A 212 -10.21 -34.82 -46.48
CA ASN A 212 -9.82 -35.44 -47.73
C ASN A 212 -9.97 -36.96 -47.60
N VAL A 213 -10.78 -37.54 -48.48
CA VAL A 213 -10.91 -39.00 -48.59
C VAL A 213 -10.08 -39.44 -49.79
N THR A 214 -9.14 -40.36 -49.56
CA THR A 214 -8.24 -40.90 -50.59
C THR A 214 -8.47 -42.41 -50.75
N ASN A 215 -8.00 -42.99 -51.85
CA ASN A 215 -8.09 -44.44 -52.14
C ASN A 215 -9.53 -44.98 -52.25
N VAL A 216 -10.41 -44.22 -52.87
CA VAL A 216 -11.78 -44.66 -53.21
C VAL A 216 -11.99 -44.58 -54.72
N GLU A 217 -12.77 -45.49 -55.28
CA GLU A 217 -13.14 -45.46 -56.70
C GLU A 217 -14.00 -44.22 -56.98
N PRO A 218 -13.66 -43.39 -57.99
CA PRO A 218 -14.47 -42.24 -58.37
C PRO A 218 -15.89 -42.67 -58.80
N GLY A 219 -16.91 -41.97 -58.30
CA GLY A 219 -18.31 -42.25 -58.63
C GLY A 219 -19.22 -41.05 -58.40
N SER A 220 -20.50 -41.19 -58.71
CA SER A 220 -21.51 -40.13 -58.60
C SER A 220 -22.41 -40.24 -57.36
N ALA A 221 -22.28 -41.31 -56.58
CA ALA A 221 -23.09 -41.53 -55.38
C ALA A 221 -22.56 -40.71 -54.20
N THR A 222 -23.43 -39.91 -53.57
CA THR A 222 -23.11 -39.19 -52.33
C THR A 222 -23.42 -40.04 -51.11
N ARG A 223 -22.47 -40.15 -50.18
CA ARG A 223 -22.68 -40.79 -48.87
C ARG A 223 -22.23 -39.86 -47.75
N THR A 224 -23.03 -39.82 -46.68
CA THR A 224 -22.70 -39.07 -45.46
C THR A 224 -21.79 -39.93 -44.59
N SER A 225 -20.71 -39.35 -44.09
CA SER A 225 -19.85 -40.03 -43.12
C SER A 225 -20.58 -40.24 -41.80
N GLU A 226 -20.15 -41.24 -41.04
CA GLU A 226 -20.56 -41.35 -39.65
C GLU A 226 -19.91 -40.23 -38.81
N LYS A 227 -20.40 -40.05 -37.59
CA LYS A 227 -19.77 -39.15 -36.62
C LYS A 227 -18.33 -39.60 -36.34
N PRO A 228 -17.39 -38.67 -36.05
CA PRO A 228 -16.05 -39.04 -35.60
C PRO A 228 -16.11 -40.05 -34.44
N GLN A 229 -15.21 -41.03 -34.45
CA GLN A 229 -15.03 -42.00 -33.36
C GLN A 229 -14.18 -41.43 -32.23
#